data_AF-H0H043-F1
#
_entry.id   AF-H0H043-F1
#
_cell.length_a   1.000
_cell.length_b   1.000
_cell.length_c   1.000
_cell.angle_alpha   90.00
_cell.angle_beta   90.00
_cell.angle_gamma   90.00
#
_symmetry.space_group_name_H-M   'P 1'
#
loop_
_entity.id
_entity.type
_entity.pdbx_description
1 polymer ?
#
loop_
_entity_poly.entity_id
_entity_poly.type
_entity_poly.pdbx_seq_one_letter_code
_entity_poly.pdbx_strand_id
1 'polypeptide(L)'
;MQQDDDFQNFVATLESFKDLKSGISGSRIKKLTTYALDHIDIESKIISLIIDYSRLCPDSHKLGSLYIIDSIGRAYLDETRSNANNSSNKPGTCIHAINTLGEVIQELLSDAIAKSSQDHKEKIRMLLDIWDRSGLFQKSYLNAIRSKCFAMDITNNTATAASTASQQLPADPRQRSKQILSNLKKTPPVNLNISVPTNLTSADPAKQQAALFQLIAALQQHFKPSPSAPATVDDASTSQTHTITEYGSRREREKERERYNSRRNRSRSPPAVLPQPPAGRKDRYPSVAQDQYSIGAPNTTFGTNNHHLYPDELNVSNNPHYRPKPVSFDSSLPPDHIKVYSRTLFIGGVPLNMKEWDLANVLRPFAEVQSVILNNSRKHAFVKVYSRHEAENVLQNFNKDGALPLRTRWGVGFGPRDCCDYQHGYSIIPMHRLTDADKKWSVSAQWGGTSGQPLVTGIVFEEPDIIVGEGVSSKAISQKNAN
;
A
#
# COMPACT_ATOMS: atom_id res chain seq x y z
N MET A 1 35.37 -26.06 -17.66
CA MET A 1 34.31 -26.08 -18.69
C MET A 1 32.97 -25.63 -18.11
N GLN A 2 32.39 -26.30 -17.10
CA GLN A 2 31.07 -25.88 -16.57
C GLN A 2 31.06 -24.47 -15.93
N GLN A 3 32.11 -24.09 -15.20
CA GLN A 3 32.26 -22.73 -14.62
C GLN A 3 32.42 -21.61 -15.68
N ASP A 4 32.98 -21.91 -16.86
CA ASP A 4 33.15 -20.93 -17.93
C ASP A 4 31.84 -20.72 -18.71
N ASP A 5 31.05 -21.78 -18.90
CA ASP A 5 29.73 -21.70 -19.55
C ASP A 5 28.72 -20.93 -18.69
N ASP A 6 28.75 -21.14 -17.36
CA ASP A 6 27.87 -20.41 -16.45
C ASP A 6 28.26 -18.92 -16.32
N PHE A 7 29.56 -18.61 -16.40
CA PHE A 7 30.05 -17.23 -16.47
C PHE A 7 29.68 -16.55 -17.80
N GLN A 8 29.77 -17.25 -18.92
CA GLN A 8 29.30 -16.74 -20.22
C GLN A 8 27.80 -16.50 -20.23
N ASN A 9 27.01 -17.34 -19.57
CA ASN A 9 25.57 -17.11 -19.37
C ASN A 9 25.28 -15.88 -18.51
N PHE A 10 26.10 -15.59 -17.50
CA PHE A 10 26.01 -14.36 -16.71
C PHE A 10 26.28 -13.12 -17.57
N VAL A 11 27.36 -13.14 -18.36
CA VAL A 11 27.71 -12.05 -19.28
C VAL A 11 26.62 -11.84 -20.33
N ALA A 12 26.16 -12.92 -20.99
CA ALA A 12 25.08 -12.86 -21.97
C ALA A 12 23.77 -12.34 -21.36
N THR A 13 23.45 -12.71 -20.11
CA THR A 13 22.26 -12.20 -19.41
C THR A 13 22.38 -10.69 -19.16
N LEU A 14 23.54 -10.20 -18.75
CA LEU A 14 23.79 -8.79 -18.48
C LEU A 14 23.87 -7.97 -19.78
N GLU A 15 24.44 -8.52 -20.85
CA GLU A 15 24.44 -7.90 -22.18
C GLU A 15 23.05 -7.85 -22.79
N SER A 16 22.21 -8.87 -22.56
CA SER A 16 20.81 -8.87 -23.01
C SER A 16 19.99 -7.70 -22.46
N PHE A 17 20.46 -7.03 -21.39
CA PHE A 17 19.78 -5.85 -20.84
C PHE A 17 20.08 -4.58 -21.62
N LYS A 18 21.11 -4.55 -22.47
CA LYS A 18 21.41 -3.41 -23.34
C LYS A 18 20.39 -3.28 -24.48
N ASP A 19 19.80 -4.40 -24.91
CA ASP A 19 18.88 -4.46 -26.04
C ASP A 19 17.40 -4.25 -25.65
N LEU A 20 17.09 -4.13 -24.35
CA LEU A 20 15.71 -3.90 -23.91
C LEU A 20 15.31 -2.44 -24.13
N LYS A 21 14.06 -2.22 -24.58
CA LYS A 21 13.52 -0.86 -24.81
C LYS A 21 13.15 -0.12 -23.52
N SER A 22 12.88 -0.82 -22.43
CA SER A 22 12.54 -0.21 -21.13
C SER A 22 12.69 -1.21 -19.99
N GLY A 23 13.44 -0.82 -18.96
CA GLY A 23 13.44 -1.43 -17.63
C GLY A 23 14.02 -2.84 -17.52
N ILE A 24 14.94 -3.03 -16.57
CA ILE A 24 15.49 -4.35 -16.25
C ILE A 24 14.48 -5.12 -15.41
N SER A 25 14.09 -6.32 -15.85
CA SER A 25 13.11 -7.15 -15.13
C SER A 25 13.68 -7.73 -13.83
N GLY A 26 12.94 -7.63 -12.72
CA GLY A 26 13.38 -8.11 -11.41
C GLY A 26 13.65 -9.62 -11.32
N SER A 27 13.08 -10.45 -12.21
CA SER A 27 13.40 -11.88 -12.30
C SER A 27 14.82 -12.13 -12.80
N ARG A 28 15.29 -11.34 -13.77
CA ARG A 28 16.66 -11.41 -14.31
C ARG A 28 17.67 -10.86 -13.31
N ILE A 29 17.34 -9.79 -12.57
CA ILE A 29 18.16 -9.27 -11.46
C ILE A 29 18.39 -10.37 -10.41
N LYS A 30 17.33 -11.09 -10.01
CA LYS A 30 17.45 -12.20 -9.04
C LYS A 30 18.36 -13.32 -9.53
N LYS A 31 18.30 -13.69 -10.82
CA LYS A 31 19.22 -14.69 -11.38
C LYS A 31 20.68 -14.25 -11.27
N LEU A 32 20.97 -12.98 -11.57
CA LEU A 32 22.32 -12.43 -11.40
C LEU A 32 22.75 -12.43 -9.92
N THR A 33 21.84 -12.09 -9.00
CA THR A 33 22.12 -12.09 -7.56
C THR A 33 22.38 -13.50 -7.02
N THR A 34 21.61 -14.51 -7.43
CA THR A 34 21.86 -15.90 -7.05
C THR A 34 23.21 -16.38 -7.59
N TYR A 35 23.52 -16.10 -8.85
CA TYR A 35 24.82 -16.44 -9.44
C TYR A 35 26.00 -15.77 -8.69
N ALA A 36 25.84 -14.50 -8.32
CA ALA A 36 26.85 -13.77 -7.56
C ALA A 36 27.10 -14.37 -6.17
N LEU A 37 26.07 -14.89 -5.50
CA LEU A 37 26.18 -15.60 -4.22
C LEU A 37 26.77 -17.01 -4.35
N ASP A 38 26.45 -17.72 -5.44
CA ASP A 38 26.97 -19.08 -5.66
C ASP A 38 28.46 -19.08 -6.09
N HIS A 39 28.97 -17.95 -6.60
CA HIS A 39 30.33 -17.80 -7.12
C HIS A 39 31.10 -16.62 -6.51
N ILE A 40 31.18 -16.58 -5.18
CA ILE A 40 31.91 -15.56 -4.41
C ILE A 40 33.42 -15.55 -4.77
N ASP A 41 33.98 -16.69 -5.20
CA ASP A 41 35.39 -16.81 -5.61
C ASP A 41 35.74 -15.93 -6.83
N ILE A 42 34.74 -15.55 -7.64
CA ILE A 42 34.89 -14.76 -8.88
C ILE A 42 34.27 -13.35 -8.71
N GLU A 43 33.93 -12.98 -7.47
CA GLU A 43 33.31 -11.71 -7.08
C GLU A 43 33.93 -10.50 -7.78
N SER A 44 35.26 -10.39 -7.80
CA SER A 44 35.93 -9.20 -8.32
C SER A 44 35.70 -9.02 -9.83
N LYS A 45 35.55 -10.11 -10.60
CA LYS A 45 35.17 -10.03 -12.02
C LYS A 45 33.70 -9.65 -12.19
N ILE A 46 32.82 -10.19 -11.33
CA ILE A 46 31.39 -9.91 -11.35
C ILE A 46 31.14 -8.42 -11.04
N ILE A 47 31.79 -7.88 -10.00
CA ILE A 47 31.68 -6.47 -9.62
C ILE A 47 32.25 -5.57 -10.71
N SER A 48 33.43 -5.89 -11.27
CA SER A 48 33.98 -5.13 -12.40
C SER A 48 33.00 -5.05 -13.57
N LEU A 49 32.38 -6.18 -13.94
CA LEU A 49 31.48 -6.25 -15.08
C LEU A 49 30.16 -5.50 -14.84
N ILE A 50 29.66 -5.47 -13.60
CA ILE A 50 28.48 -4.67 -13.21
C ILE A 50 28.80 -3.18 -13.19
N ILE A 51 29.98 -2.79 -12.71
CA ILE A 51 30.45 -1.41 -12.73
C ILE A 51 30.58 -0.94 -14.18
N ASP A 52 31.20 -1.73 -15.05
CA ASP A 52 31.36 -1.44 -16.47
C ASP A 52 30.00 -1.35 -17.17
N TYR A 53 29.05 -2.24 -16.84
CA TYR A 53 27.67 -2.13 -17.29
C TYR A 53 27.01 -0.84 -16.82
N SER A 54 27.16 -0.48 -15.54
CA SER A 54 26.57 0.75 -15.01
C SER A 54 27.18 2.00 -15.65
N ARG A 55 28.44 1.97 -16.10
CA ARG A 55 29.07 3.06 -16.86
C ARG A 55 28.58 3.11 -18.31
N LEU A 56 28.57 1.97 -19.00
CA LEU A 56 28.29 1.84 -20.43
C LEU A 56 26.79 1.77 -20.79
N CYS A 57 25.91 1.56 -19.83
CA CYS A 57 24.48 1.43 -20.10
C CYS A 57 23.86 2.76 -20.58
N PRO A 58 22.82 2.70 -21.45
CA PRO A 58 22.08 3.89 -21.88
C PRO A 58 21.26 4.51 -20.73
N ASP A 59 20.93 5.79 -20.86
CA ASP A 59 20.29 6.60 -19.81
C ASP A 59 18.99 6.01 -19.25
N SER A 60 18.22 5.32 -20.10
CA SER A 60 16.99 4.61 -19.73
C SER A 60 17.22 3.42 -18.79
N HIS A 61 18.43 2.86 -18.76
CA HIS A 61 18.80 1.67 -17.98
C HIS A 61 19.63 1.99 -16.74
N LYS A 62 20.04 3.25 -16.53
CA LYS A 62 20.80 3.69 -15.34
C LYS A 62 20.10 3.40 -14.02
N LEU A 63 18.77 3.55 -13.99
CA LEU A 63 18.00 3.17 -12.80
C LEU A 63 18.03 1.65 -12.57
N GLY A 64 17.97 0.87 -13.65
CA GLY A 64 18.07 -0.58 -13.61
C GLY A 64 19.43 -1.07 -13.13
N SER A 65 20.53 -0.44 -13.57
CA SER A 65 21.88 -0.79 -13.12
C SER A 65 22.04 -0.57 -11.61
N LEU A 66 21.46 0.51 -11.06
CA LEU A 66 21.43 0.75 -9.61
C LEU A 66 20.63 -0.31 -8.85
N TYR A 67 19.55 -0.85 -9.41
CA TYR A 67 18.81 -1.96 -8.80
C TYR A 67 19.59 -3.28 -8.81
N ILE A 68 20.44 -3.51 -9.82
CA ILE A 68 21.35 -4.67 -9.85
C ILE A 68 22.38 -4.55 -8.72
N ILE A 69 22.99 -3.36 -8.59
CA ILE A 69 23.95 -3.07 -7.52
C ILE A 69 23.28 -3.17 -6.14
N ASP A 70 22.05 -2.67 -5.97
CA ASP A 70 21.28 -2.82 -4.72
C ASP A 70 21.08 -4.30 -4.36
N SER A 71 20.60 -5.09 -5.32
CA SER A 71 20.26 -6.50 -5.09
C SER A 71 21.50 -7.32 -4.71
N ILE A 72 22.61 -7.15 -5.43
CA ILE A 72 23.87 -7.88 -5.18
C ILE A 72 24.56 -7.37 -3.92
N GLY A 73 24.64 -6.05 -3.73
CA GLY A 73 25.26 -5.46 -2.56
C GLY A 73 24.56 -5.89 -1.27
N ARG A 74 23.22 -5.89 -1.24
CA ARG A 74 22.46 -6.33 -0.06
C ARG A 74 22.58 -7.83 0.18
N ALA A 75 22.61 -8.63 -0.87
CA ALA A 75 22.85 -10.07 -0.75
C ALA A 75 24.22 -10.35 -0.11
N TYR A 76 25.28 -9.67 -0.55
CA TYR A 76 26.60 -9.76 0.07
C TYR A 76 26.63 -9.23 1.51
N LEU A 77 25.90 -8.14 1.80
CA LEU A 77 25.81 -7.62 3.16
C LEU A 77 25.14 -8.62 4.11
N ASP A 78 24.06 -9.25 3.67
CA ASP A 78 23.35 -10.26 4.47
C ASP A 78 24.20 -11.53 4.66
N GLU A 79 25.00 -11.91 3.66
CA GLU A 79 25.97 -13.01 3.76
C GLU A 79 27.09 -12.70 4.77
N THR A 80 27.62 -11.46 4.79
CA THR A 80 28.65 -11.06 5.78
C THR A 80 28.11 -10.99 7.21
N ARG A 81 26.84 -10.61 7.39
CA ARG A 81 26.17 -10.62 8.71
C ARG A 81 25.92 -12.05 9.20
N SER A 82 25.66 -12.97 8.28
CA SER A 82 25.45 -14.38 8.59
C SER A 82 26.78 -15.10 8.90
N ASN A 83 27.88 -14.73 8.23
CA ASN A 83 29.22 -15.29 8.39
C ASN A 83 30.19 -14.37 9.16
N ALA A 84 29.77 -13.85 10.33
CA ALA A 84 30.45 -12.81 11.10
C ALA A 84 31.87 -13.15 11.66
N ASN A 85 32.46 -14.29 11.29
CA ASN A 85 33.74 -14.79 11.81
C ASN A 85 34.94 -14.62 10.86
N ASN A 86 34.76 -14.15 9.62
CA ASN A 86 35.86 -13.98 8.66
C ASN A 86 36.14 -12.50 8.36
N SER A 87 36.89 -11.86 9.25
CA SER A 87 37.42 -10.50 9.07
C SER A 87 38.70 -10.50 8.21
N SER A 88 38.57 -10.84 6.94
CA SER A 88 39.68 -10.70 5.98
C SER A 88 39.22 -9.93 4.75
N ASN A 89 39.83 -8.77 4.53
CA ASN A 89 39.57 -7.88 3.40
C ASN A 89 40.29 -8.37 2.12
N LYS A 90 40.18 -9.68 1.82
CA LYS A 90 40.84 -10.32 0.68
C LYS A 90 39.90 -10.37 -0.54
N PRO A 91 40.45 -10.28 -1.77
CA PRO A 91 39.67 -10.49 -2.98
C PRO A 91 39.03 -11.89 -2.96
N GLY A 92 37.75 -11.97 -3.35
CA GLY A 92 36.94 -13.19 -3.18
C GLY A 92 36.19 -13.28 -1.85
N THR A 93 35.98 -12.15 -1.15
CA THR A 93 35.11 -12.06 0.04
C THR A 93 34.03 -11.01 -0.19
N CYS A 94 32.81 -11.26 0.29
CA CYS A 94 31.68 -10.32 0.19
C CYS A 94 31.99 -8.91 0.76
N ILE A 95 32.89 -8.81 1.74
CA ILE A 95 33.35 -7.53 2.33
C ILE A 95 34.16 -6.72 1.32
N HIS A 96 35.05 -7.37 0.55
CA HIS A 96 35.84 -6.72 -0.50
C HIS A 96 34.92 -6.14 -1.58
N ALA A 97 33.91 -6.91 -2.00
CA ALA A 97 32.90 -6.49 -2.97
C ALA A 97 32.16 -5.22 -2.56
N ILE A 98 31.72 -5.16 -1.30
CA ILE A 98 30.97 -4.02 -0.76
C ILE A 98 31.86 -2.77 -0.70
N ASN A 99 33.14 -2.93 -0.33
CA ASN A 99 34.11 -1.83 -0.30
C ASN A 99 34.40 -1.29 -1.71
N THR A 100 34.68 -2.18 -2.68
CA THR A 100 34.89 -1.79 -4.09
C THR A 100 33.65 -1.11 -4.68
N LEU A 101 32.45 -1.65 -4.41
CA LEU A 101 31.21 -0.98 -4.80
C LEU A 101 31.07 0.38 -4.12
N GLY A 102 31.41 0.50 -2.83
CA GLY A 102 31.34 1.75 -2.07
C GLY A 102 32.27 2.85 -2.58
N GLU A 103 33.43 2.50 -3.13
CA GLU A 103 34.35 3.47 -3.74
C GLU A 103 33.80 4.03 -5.07
N VAL A 104 33.11 3.20 -5.85
CA VAL A 104 32.65 3.56 -7.20
C VAL A 104 31.19 4.05 -7.21
N ILE A 105 30.41 3.78 -6.16
CA ILE A 105 28.98 4.11 -6.09
C ILE A 105 28.71 5.62 -6.19
N GLN A 106 29.64 6.46 -5.70
CA GLN A 106 29.50 7.90 -5.76
C GLN A 106 29.56 8.44 -7.20
N GLU A 107 30.45 7.88 -8.01
CA GLU A 107 30.55 8.19 -9.44
C GLU A 107 29.28 7.71 -10.17
N LEU A 108 28.88 6.46 -9.93
CA LEU A 108 27.73 5.84 -10.60
C LEU A 108 26.40 6.53 -10.29
N LEU A 109 26.18 6.91 -9.02
CA LEU A 109 25.00 7.66 -8.61
C LEU A 109 25.00 9.06 -9.23
N SER A 110 26.14 9.75 -9.24
CA SER A 110 26.25 11.09 -9.82
C SER A 110 25.91 11.06 -11.33
N ASP A 111 26.44 10.07 -12.06
CA ASP A 111 26.15 9.86 -13.48
C ASP A 111 24.67 9.48 -13.72
N ALA A 112 24.11 8.59 -12.89
CA ALA A 112 22.70 8.19 -12.98
C ALA A 112 21.74 9.36 -12.68
N ILE A 113 22.07 10.24 -11.74
CA ILE A 113 21.24 11.42 -11.43
C ILE A 113 21.32 12.46 -12.54
N ALA A 114 22.51 12.68 -13.12
CA ALA A 114 22.70 13.65 -14.19
C ALA A 114 21.91 13.27 -15.46
N LYS A 115 21.80 11.97 -15.77
CA LYS A 115 21.25 11.44 -17.02
C LYS A 115 19.82 10.90 -16.92
N SER A 116 19.19 10.92 -15.74
CA SER A 116 17.85 10.33 -15.54
C SER A 116 16.72 11.35 -15.43
N SER A 117 15.49 10.92 -15.75
CA SER A 117 14.26 11.72 -15.65
C SER A 117 13.88 12.02 -14.19
N GLN A 118 13.00 13.00 -13.95
CA GLN A 118 12.58 13.39 -12.59
C GLN A 118 11.98 12.21 -11.80
N ASP A 119 11.20 11.35 -12.45
CA ASP A 119 10.63 10.14 -11.84
C ASP A 119 11.71 9.14 -11.43
N HIS A 120 12.78 9.02 -12.22
CA HIS A 120 13.92 8.17 -11.89
C HIS A 120 14.74 8.77 -10.75
N LYS A 121 14.90 10.09 -10.69
CA LYS A 121 15.57 10.79 -9.58
C LYS A 121 14.86 10.53 -8.24
N GLU A 122 13.53 10.52 -8.20
CA GLU A 122 12.79 10.15 -6.98
C GLU A 122 13.01 8.70 -6.56
N LYS A 123 13.06 7.77 -7.51
CA LYS A 123 13.39 6.36 -7.23
C LYS A 123 14.84 6.20 -6.74
N ILE A 124 15.78 6.96 -7.29
CA ILE A 124 17.18 7.01 -6.81
C ILE A 124 17.24 7.58 -5.39
N ARG A 125 16.45 8.62 -5.06
CA ARG A 125 16.35 9.16 -3.69
C ARG A 125 15.84 8.09 -2.71
N MET A 126 14.86 7.30 -3.12
CA MET A 126 14.36 6.19 -2.30
C MET A 126 15.41 5.10 -2.09
N LEU A 127 16.18 4.76 -3.12
CA LEU A 127 17.31 3.83 -3.02
C LEU A 127 18.38 4.33 -2.05
N LEU A 128 18.72 5.62 -2.08
CA LEU A 128 19.65 6.23 -1.11
C LEU A 128 19.17 6.07 0.34
N ASP A 129 17.87 6.26 0.61
CA ASP A 129 17.30 6.06 1.96
C ASP A 129 17.32 4.58 2.38
N ILE A 130 17.07 3.66 1.43
CA ILE A 130 17.17 2.22 1.67
C ILE A 130 18.62 1.83 2.01
N TRP A 131 19.61 2.38 1.32
CA TRP A 131 21.03 2.11 1.57
C TRP A 131 21.52 2.67 2.90
N ASP A 132 21.07 3.87 3.27
CA ASP A 132 21.36 4.49 4.57
C ASP A 132 20.78 3.66 5.72
N ARG A 133 19.55 3.15 5.56
CA ARG A 133 18.88 2.32 6.57
C ARG A 133 19.43 0.90 6.66
N SER A 134 19.79 0.29 5.52
CA SER A 134 20.36 -1.05 5.49
C SER A 134 21.81 -1.08 5.95
N GLY A 135 22.49 0.07 5.98
CA GLY A 135 23.91 0.17 6.32
C GLY A 135 24.81 -0.45 5.26
N LEU A 136 24.38 -0.40 3.99
CA LEU A 136 25.10 -1.02 2.87
C LEU A 136 26.37 -0.24 2.50
N PHE A 137 26.31 1.09 2.55
CA PHE A 137 27.43 1.98 2.28
C PHE A 137 27.68 2.92 3.45
N GLN A 138 28.91 3.43 3.60
CA GLN A 138 29.21 4.39 4.66
C GLN A 138 28.43 5.70 4.47
N LYS A 139 27.95 6.26 5.58
CA LYS A 139 27.12 7.48 5.61
C LYS A 139 27.80 8.70 4.97
N SER A 140 29.13 8.75 4.99
CA SER A 140 29.95 9.77 4.34
C SER A 140 29.70 9.84 2.83
N TYR A 141 29.70 8.70 2.14
CA TYR A 141 29.49 8.64 0.69
C TYR A 141 28.06 9.04 0.30
N LEU A 142 27.06 8.57 1.05
CA LEU A 142 25.65 8.87 0.79
C LEU A 142 25.29 10.34 1.03
N ASN A 143 25.87 10.96 2.06
CA ASN A 143 25.62 12.38 2.39
C ASN A 143 26.25 13.34 1.38
N ALA A 144 27.43 13.03 0.85
CA ALA A 144 28.07 13.85 -0.20
C ALA A 144 27.22 13.91 -1.49
N ILE A 145 26.52 12.82 -1.81
CA ILE A 145 25.65 12.71 -3.00
C ILE A 145 24.32 13.39 -2.75
N ARG A 146 23.73 13.21 -1.56
CA ARG A 146 22.55 13.95 -1.10
C ARG A 146 22.76 15.46 -1.32
N SER A 147 23.86 16.03 -0.82
CA SER A 147 24.16 17.46 -0.99
C SER A 147 24.21 17.90 -2.46
N LYS A 148 24.72 17.06 -3.37
CA LYS A 148 24.70 17.33 -4.82
C LYS A 148 23.31 17.19 -5.45
N CYS A 149 22.48 16.25 -5.00
CA CYS A 149 21.08 16.14 -5.41
C CYS A 149 20.25 17.36 -4.97
N PHE A 150 20.52 17.90 -3.78
CA PHE A 150 19.76 19.01 -3.18
C PHE A 150 20.11 20.38 -3.77
N ALA A 151 21.28 20.56 -4.40
CA ALA A 151 21.64 21.81 -5.06
C ALA A 151 20.81 22.12 -6.32
N MET A 152 20.18 21.10 -6.94
CA MET A 152 19.40 21.24 -8.18
C MET A 152 17.90 21.56 -7.98
N ASP A 153 17.35 21.36 -6.78
CA ASP A 153 15.93 21.65 -6.50
C ASP A 153 15.70 23.10 -5.99
N ILE A 154 16.76 23.85 -5.67
CA ILE A 154 16.66 25.23 -5.14
C ILE A 154 16.55 26.28 -6.28
N THR A 155 17.03 26.00 -7.49
CA THR A 155 17.13 27.00 -8.56
C THR A 155 15.82 27.24 -9.33
N ASN A 156 14.86 26.32 -9.31
CA ASN A 156 13.59 26.49 -10.04
C ASN A 156 12.47 27.15 -9.23
N ASN A 157 12.67 27.40 -7.94
CA ASN A 157 11.75 28.16 -7.10
C ASN A 157 12.33 29.50 -6.58
N THR A 158 13.51 29.89 -7.07
CA THR A 158 14.18 31.16 -6.70
C THR A 158 14.27 32.17 -7.84
N ALA A 159 13.58 31.96 -8.96
CA ALA A 159 13.50 32.94 -10.06
C ALA A 159 12.33 33.95 -9.93
N THR A 160 11.58 33.94 -8.82
CA THR A 160 10.52 34.95 -8.55
C THR A 160 10.63 35.59 -7.17
N ALA A 161 11.76 35.44 -6.50
CA ALA A 161 12.04 36.02 -5.17
C ALA A 161 13.11 37.13 -5.20
N ALA A 162 13.41 37.67 -6.39
CA ALA A 162 14.37 38.76 -6.56
C ALA A 162 13.75 39.95 -7.29
N SER A 163 12.64 40.47 -6.77
CA SER A 163 12.18 41.86 -6.98
C SER A 163 10.89 42.14 -6.21
N THR A 164 10.96 42.17 -4.89
CA THR A 164 10.04 43.03 -4.14
C THR A 164 10.76 43.55 -2.91
N ALA A 165 11.13 44.82 -2.99
CA ALA A 165 11.57 45.60 -1.84
C ALA A 165 10.55 45.47 -0.70
N SER A 166 11.09 45.30 0.50
CA SER A 166 10.46 45.53 1.79
C SER A 166 9.23 46.45 1.76
N GLN A 167 8.03 45.87 1.92
CA GLN A 167 6.86 46.59 2.44
C GLN A 167 6.49 45.97 3.80
N GLN A 168 6.87 46.67 4.86
CA GLN A 168 6.42 46.38 6.22
C GLN A 168 4.89 46.52 6.28
N LEU A 169 4.23 45.48 6.77
CA LEU A 169 2.79 45.51 7.07
C LEU A 169 2.55 46.36 8.35
N PRO A 170 1.52 47.21 8.38
CA PRO A 170 1.18 48.02 9.56
C PRO A 170 0.85 47.16 10.79
N ALA A 171 1.30 47.59 11.97
CA ALA A 171 1.08 46.89 13.24
C ALA A 171 -0.40 46.89 13.70
N ASP A 172 -1.22 47.81 13.17
CA ASP A 172 -2.62 47.96 13.57
C ASP A 172 -3.53 46.93 12.86
N PRO A 173 -4.19 46.01 13.59
CA PRO A 173 -4.95 44.90 13.01
C PRO A 173 -6.09 45.33 12.08
N ARG A 174 -6.68 46.50 12.28
CA ARG A 174 -7.76 47.00 11.40
C ARG A 174 -7.23 47.42 10.03
N GLN A 175 -6.09 48.09 9.97
CA GLN A 175 -5.48 48.50 8.69
C GLN A 175 -4.93 47.29 7.94
N ARG A 176 -4.33 46.33 8.67
CA ARG A 176 -3.87 45.06 8.10
C ARG A 176 -5.01 44.28 7.44
N SER A 177 -6.19 44.24 8.07
CA SER A 177 -7.37 43.57 7.48
C SER A 177 -7.82 44.21 6.17
N LYS A 178 -7.86 45.55 6.09
CA LYS A 178 -8.24 46.27 4.88
C LYS A 178 -7.24 46.05 3.74
N GLN A 179 -5.95 45.98 4.06
CA GLN A 179 -4.88 45.77 3.09
C GLN A 179 -4.81 44.32 2.57
N ILE A 180 -5.20 43.34 3.40
CA ILE A 180 -5.36 41.94 2.98
C ILE A 180 -6.61 41.81 2.08
N LEU A 181 -7.71 42.47 2.44
CA LEU A 181 -8.95 42.50 1.64
C LEU A 181 -8.76 43.16 0.27
N SER A 182 -7.91 44.18 0.15
CA SER A 182 -7.60 44.81 -1.14
C SER A 182 -6.69 43.96 -2.03
N ASN A 183 -5.90 43.06 -1.45
CA ASN A 183 -4.95 42.20 -2.18
C ASN A 183 -5.54 40.86 -2.64
N LEU A 184 -6.77 40.53 -2.22
CA LEU A 184 -7.54 39.44 -2.80
C LEU A 184 -7.98 39.84 -4.21
N LYS A 185 -7.34 39.26 -5.23
CA LYS A 185 -7.70 39.44 -6.64
C LYS A 185 -9.18 39.13 -6.84
N LYS A 186 -9.95 40.12 -7.30
CA LYS A 186 -11.31 39.91 -7.80
C LYS A 186 -11.24 38.92 -8.97
N THR A 187 -11.80 37.74 -8.80
CA THR A 187 -12.22 36.91 -9.93
C THR A 187 -13.23 37.70 -10.77
N PRO A 188 -13.29 37.47 -12.09
CA PRO A 188 -14.22 38.21 -12.94
C PRO A 188 -15.65 38.02 -12.42
N PRO A 189 -16.49 39.08 -12.42
CA PRO A 189 -17.86 38.95 -11.97
C PRO A 189 -18.59 38.01 -12.91
N VAL A 190 -19.07 36.87 -12.39
CA VAL A 190 -20.18 36.18 -13.02
C VAL A 190 -21.34 37.17 -12.96
N ASN A 191 -21.75 37.73 -14.10
CA ASN A 191 -22.92 38.60 -14.20
C ASN A 191 -24.18 37.77 -13.93
N LEU A 192 -24.45 37.53 -12.64
CA LEU A 192 -25.71 36.97 -12.17
C LEU A 192 -26.75 38.09 -12.26
N ASN A 193 -27.52 38.11 -13.35
CA ASN A 193 -28.61 39.06 -13.52
C ASN A 193 -29.82 38.59 -12.70
N ILE A 194 -29.66 38.55 -11.38
CA ILE A 194 -30.68 38.11 -10.42
C ILE A 194 -31.23 39.36 -9.73
N SER A 195 -32.50 39.70 -10.03
CA SER A 195 -33.22 40.74 -9.32
C SER A 195 -33.53 40.25 -7.90
N VAL A 196 -32.98 40.93 -6.89
CA VAL A 196 -33.20 40.62 -5.47
C VAL A 196 -34.58 41.13 -5.06
N PRO A 197 -35.53 40.27 -4.63
CA PRO A 197 -36.85 40.73 -4.20
C PRO A 197 -36.76 41.61 -2.95
N THR A 198 -37.36 42.81 -3.00
CA THR A 198 -37.36 43.80 -1.89
C THR A 198 -38.02 43.31 -0.59
N ASN A 199 -38.78 42.22 -0.66
CA ASN A 199 -39.47 41.61 0.49
C ASN A 199 -38.57 40.67 1.35
N LEU A 200 -37.28 40.52 0.99
CA LEU A 200 -36.32 39.74 1.79
C LEU A 200 -36.04 40.32 3.19
N THR A 201 -36.24 41.62 3.36
CA THR A 201 -36.09 42.36 4.63
C THR A 201 -37.42 42.68 5.31
N SER A 202 -38.53 42.10 4.83
CA SER A 202 -39.84 42.27 5.47
C SER A 202 -39.87 41.63 6.86
N ALA A 203 -40.46 42.31 7.85
CA ALA A 203 -40.67 41.81 9.22
C ALA A 203 -41.75 40.71 9.32
N ASP A 204 -42.51 40.50 8.24
CA ASP A 204 -43.53 39.46 8.12
C ASP A 204 -42.92 38.13 7.61
N PRO A 205 -42.90 37.06 8.42
CA PRO A 205 -42.22 35.80 8.11
C PRO A 205 -42.80 35.08 6.89
N ALA A 206 -44.10 35.23 6.58
CA ALA A 206 -44.71 34.60 5.41
C ALA A 206 -44.24 35.24 4.09
N LYS A 207 -44.11 36.57 4.09
CA LYS A 207 -43.59 37.33 2.93
C LYS A 207 -42.11 37.12 2.73
N GLN A 208 -41.36 36.97 3.83
CA GLN A 208 -39.93 36.67 3.78
C GLN A 208 -39.66 35.28 3.21
N GLN A 209 -40.42 34.25 3.64
CA GLN A 209 -40.31 32.90 3.07
C GLN A 209 -40.65 32.89 1.57
N ALA A 210 -41.73 33.55 1.15
CA ALA A 210 -42.09 33.64 -0.26
C ALA A 210 -40.99 34.31 -1.12
N ALA A 211 -40.40 35.38 -0.62
CA ALA A 211 -39.28 36.06 -1.28
C ALA A 211 -38.01 35.19 -1.35
N LEU A 212 -37.73 34.41 -0.30
CA LEU A 212 -36.61 33.47 -0.26
C LEU A 212 -36.80 32.33 -1.27
N PHE A 213 -38.00 31.75 -1.34
CA PHE A 213 -38.32 30.71 -2.32
C PHE A 213 -38.17 31.23 -3.76
N GLN A 214 -38.59 32.47 -4.03
CA GLN A 214 -38.46 33.08 -5.34
C GLN A 214 -37.00 33.32 -5.75
N LEU A 215 -36.14 33.70 -4.79
CA LEU A 215 -34.70 33.84 -5.01
C LEU A 215 -34.01 32.49 -5.29
N ILE A 216 -34.35 31.45 -4.52
CA ILE A 216 -33.80 30.10 -4.68
C ILE A 216 -34.22 29.49 -6.02
N ALA A 217 -35.48 29.69 -6.42
CA ALA A 217 -35.98 29.25 -7.73
C ALA A 217 -35.25 29.96 -8.89
N ALA A 218 -35.00 31.26 -8.78
CA ALA A 218 -34.24 32.02 -9.79
C ALA A 218 -32.79 31.53 -9.93
N LEU A 219 -32.15 31.16 -8.81
CA LEU A 219 -30.81 30.55 -8.80
C LEU A 219 -30.81 29.16 -9.45
N GLN A 220 -31.80 28.31 -9.15
CA GLN A 220 -31.89 26.97 -9.74
C GLN A 220 -32.07 26.98 -11.26
N GLN A 221 -32.78 27.96 -11.82
CA GLN A 221 -32.93 28.11 -13.27
C GLN A 221 -31.61 28.49 -13.96
N HIS A 222 -30.70 29.19 -13.27
CA HIS A 222 -29.40 29.57 -13.82
C HIS A 222 -28.41 28.40 -13.93
N PHE A 223 -28.61 27.33 -13.15
CA PHE A 223 -27.69 26.18 -13.08
C PHE A 223 -28.25 24.91 -13.73
N LYS A 224 -29.33 24.99 -14.52
CA LYS A 224 -29.91 23.84 -15.19
C LYS A 224 -29.21 23.59 -16.53
N PRO A 225 -28.46 22.49 -16.73
CA PRO A 225 -27.88 22.16 -18.03
C PRO A 225 -29.00 21.77 -19.02
N SER A 226 -28.93 22.32 -20.24
CA SER A 226 -29.84 22.02 -21.34
C SER A 226 -29.54 20.64 -21.96
N PRO A 227 -30.56 19.91 -22.46
CA PRO A 227 -30.35 18.66 -23.17
C PRO A 227 -30.06 18.92 -24.66
N SER A 228 -28.91 18.47 -25.15
CA SER A 228 -28.60 18.39 -26.58
C SER A 228 -28.85 16.97 -27.12
N ALA A 229 -29.43 16.93 -28.32
CA ALA A 229 -29.83 15.74 -29.08
C ALA A 229 -28.62 15.00 -29.72
N PRO A 230 -28.82 13.82 -30.35
CA PRO A 230 -27.84 12.73 -30.41
C PRO A 230 -26.83 12.87 -31.55
N ALA A 231 -25.59 12.46 -31.29
CA ALA A 231 -24.57 12.26 -32.31
C ALA A 231 -24.26 10.76 -32.48
N THR A 232 -24.19 10.42 -33.77
CA THR A 232 -23.89 9.16 -34.46
C THR A 232 -22.83 8.24 -33.85
N VAL A 233 -23.17 6.95 -33.90
CA VAL A 233 -22.31 5.78 -33.71
C VAL A 233 -21.24 5.68 -34.81
N ASP A 234 -19.99 5.44 -34.40
CA ASP A 234 -19.00 4.72 -35.19
C ASP A 234 -18.31 3.68 -34.28
N ASP A 235 -18.23 2.46 -34.81
CA ASP A 235 -17.79 1.22 -34.19
C ASP A 235 -16.28 1.01 -34.38
N ALA A 236 -15.57 0.66 -33.30
CA ALA A 236 -14.29 -0.05 -33.39
C ALA A 236 -13.92 -0.66 -32.03
N SER A 237 -14.21 -1.95 -31.89
CA SER A 237 -13.74 -2.84 -30.82
C SER A 237 -12.21 -2.99 -30.83
N THR A 238 -11.54 -2.84 -29.68
CA THR A 238 -10.27 -3.56 -29.40
C THR A 238 -10.10 -3.80 -27.90
N SER A 239 -10.18 -5.07 -27.52
CA SER A 239 -9.88 -5.60 -26.19
C SER A 239 -8.39 -5.44 -25.84
N GLN A 240 -8.06 -4.79 -24.72
CA GLN A 240 -6.72 -4.82 -24.13
C GLN A 240 -6.79 -5.29 -22.68
N THR A 241 -6.33 -6.51 -22.48
CA THR A 241 -6.00 -7.14 -21.20
C THR A 241 -4.83 -6.42 -20.54
N HIS A 242 -5.06 -5.80 -19.38
CA HIS A 242 -4.00 -5.26 -18.52
C HIS A 242 -3.55 -6.31 -17.49
N THR A 243 -2.30 -6.74 -17.60
CA THR A 243 -1.57 -7.57 -16.63
C THR A 243 -0.88 -6.66 -15.60
N ILE A 244 -1.21 -6.81 -14.31
CA ILE A 244 -0.59 -6.07 -13.20
C ILE A 244 0.39 -6.98 -12.45
N THR A 245 1.57 -6.43 -12.16
CA THR A 245 2.70 -7.07 -11.47
C THR A 245 2.56 -7.00 -9.95
N GLU A 246 2.61 -8.18 -9.33
CA GLU A 246 2.47 -8.43 -7.89
C GLU A 246 3.81 -8.17 -7.16
N TYR A 247 3.92 -7.06 -6.43
CA TYR A 247 5.09 -6.72 -5.60
C TYR A 247 4.66 -6.43 -4.15
N GLY A 248 4.14 -7.46 -3.46
CA GLY A 248 3.78 -7.36 -2.04
C GLY A 248 3.77 -8.69 -1.29
N SER A 249 3.49 -9.80 -1.98
CA SER A 249 3.28 -11.14 -1.41
C SER A 249 4.57 -11.93 -1.07
N ARG A 250 5.76 -11.44 -1.47
CA ARG A 250 6.98 -12.28 -1.44
C ARG A 250 7.58 -12.54 -0.06
N ARG A 251 7.40 -11.62 0.91
CA ARG A 251 8.04 -11.73 2.23
C ARG A 251 7.33 -12.72 3.18
N GLU A 252 6.09 -13.07 2.88
CA GLU A 252 5.28 -13.98 3.69
C GLU A 252 5.43 -15.43 3.20
N ARG A 253 5.53 -15.64 1.88
CA ARG A 253 5.79 -16.95 1.25
C ARG A 253 7.17 -17.53 1.54
N GLU A 254 8.16 -16.69 1.87
CA GLU A 254 9.52 -17.12 2.22
C GLU A 254 9.60 -17.73 3.64
N LYS A 255 8.81 -17.22 4.59
CA LYS A 255 8.72 -17.77 5.96
C LYS A 255 7.97 -19.09 6.06
N GLU A 256 7.06 -19.36 5.13
CA GLU A 256 6.31 -20.61 5.08
C GLU A 256 7.17 -21.77 4.51
N ARG A 257 8.12 -21.47 3.61
CA ARG A 257 9.06 -22.44 3.05
C ARG A 257 10.10 -22.92 4.06
N GLU A 258 10.54 -22.09 4.99
CA GLU A 258 11.49 -22.48 6.05
C GLU A 258 10.88 -23.49 7.05
N ARG A 259 9.56 -23.45 7.30
CA ARG A 259 8.89 -24.42 8.17
C ARG A 259 8.79 -25.83 7.59
N TYR A 260 8.75 -25.96 6.26
CA TYR A 260 8.68 -27.26 5.59
C TYR A 260 10.03 -27.98 5.52
N ASN A 261 11.15 -27.25 5.52
CA ASN A 261 12.49 -27.85 5.49
C ASN A 261 12.96 -28.43 6.83
N SER A 262 12.36 -28.03 7.96
CA SER A 262 12.76 -28.52 9.28
C SER A 262 12.18 -29.92 9.65
N ARG A 263 11.24 -30.47 8.86
CA ARG A 263 10.66 -31.81 9.11
C ARG A 263 11.37 -32.97 8.39
N ARG A 264 12.44 -32.72 7.63
CA ARG A 264 13.12 -33.77 6.84
C ARG A 264 14.25 -34.53 7.53
N ASN A 265 14.56 -34.24 8.80
CA ASN A 265 15.53 -35.01 9.57
C ASN A 265 14.86 -35.82 10.70
N ARG A 266 14.32 -36.99 10.37
CA ARG A 266 14.23 -38.12 11.31
C ARG A 266 14.44 -39.43 10.55
N SER A 267 15.29 -40.26 11.14
CA SER A 267 16.10 -41.31 10.55
C SER A 267 15.35 -42.50 9.96
N ARG A 268 15.98 -43.11 8.95
CA ARG A 268 15.70 -44.44 8.38
C ARG A 268 15.65 -45.53 9.46
N SER A 269 14.67 -46.43 9.36
CA SER A 269 14.69 -47.79 9.92
C SER A 269 13.88 -48.74 9.01
N PRO A 270 14.19 -50.05 8.99
CA PRO A 270 14.10 -50.91 7.79
C PRO A 270 12.71 -51.53 7.56
N PRO A 271 12.37 -51.96 6.31
CA PRO A 271 11.06 -52.53 6.02
C PRO A 271 10.98 -54.03 6.40
N ALA A 272 9.89 -54.38 7.07
CA ALA A 272 9.49 -55.76 7.35
C ALA A 272 8.79 -56.38 6.12
N VAL A 273 9.12 -57.65 5.87
CA VAL A 273 8.59 -58.52 4.83
C VAL A 273 7.18 -58.99 5.21
N LEU A 274 6.21 -58.84 4.30
CA LEU A 274 4.97 -59.61 4.31
C LEU A 274 4.64 -60.14 2.89
N PRO A 275 4.02 -61.34 2.78
CA PRO A 275 3.98 -62.12 1.54
C PRO A 275 2.74 -61.83 0.69
N GLN A 276 2.88 -61.97 -0.63
CA GLN A 276 1.79 -61.92 -1.62
C GLN A 276 0.97 -63.23 -1.66
N PRO A 277 -0.27 -63.17 -2.16
CA PRO A 277 -0.87 -64.25 -2.94
C PRO A 277 -1.12 -63.83 -4.42
N PRO A 278 -1.36 -64.79 -5.34
CA PRO A 278 -0.89 -64.68 -6.71
C PRO A 278 -1.97 -64.47 -7.79
N ALA A 279 -1.46 -64.00 -8.94
CA ALA A 279 -1.81 -64.33 -10.34
C ALA A 279 -3.22 -64.04 -10.91
N GLY A 280 -3.25 -63.25 -12.00
CA GLY A 280 -4.32 -63.35 -13.00
C GLY A 280 -4.48 -62.19 -14.00
N ARG A 281 -3.80 -62.32 -15.16
CA ARG A 281 -4.18 -61.88 -16.54
C ARG A 281 -4.64 -60.43 -16.87
N LYS A 282 -3.86 -59.81 -17.76
CA LYS A 282 -4.19 -59.10 -19.04
C LYS A 282 -5.68 -59.20 -19.49
N ASP A 283 -6.38 -58.17 -20.00
CA ASP A 283 -6.03 -57.29 -21.12
C ASP A 283 -6.91 -56.00 -21.23
N ARG A 284 -6.31 -55.00 -21.90
CA ARG A 284 -6.80 -53.82 -22.65
C ARG A 284 -8.28 -53.79 -23.12
N TYR A 285 -9.01 -52.66 -22.88
CA TYR A 285 -9.76 -51.80 -23.84
C TYR A 285 -10.42 -50.61 -23.10
N PRO A 286 -10.68 -49.44 -23.75
CA PRO A 286 -11.12 -48.20 -23.10
C PRO A 286 -12.64 -47.98 -23.23
N SER A 287 -13.31 -47.45 -22.19
CA SER A 287 -14.67 -46.93 -22.30
C SER A 287 -15.06 -45.99 -21.14
N VAL A 288 -15.45 -44.76 -21.52
CA VAL A 288 -16.63 -43.99 -21.10
C VAL A 288 -17.02 -43.88 -19.62
N ALA A 289 -16.92 -42.62 -19.13
CA ALA A 289 -17.74 -41.87 -18.17
C ALA A 289 -18.35 -42.56 -16.94
N GLN A 290 -18.04 -42.04 -15.74
CA GLN A 290 -19.09 -41.65 -14.77
C GLN A 290 -18.55 -40.80 -13.62
N ASP A 291 -19.33 -39.76 -13.31
CA ASP A 291 -19.24 -38.91 -12.13
C ASP A 291 -19.20 -39.69 -10.82
N GLN A 292 -18.28 -39.32 -9.93
CA GLN A 292 -18.44 -39.52 -8.50
C GLN A 292 -17.96 -38.28 -7.73
N TYR A 293 -18.90 -37.71 -7.00
CA TYR A 293 -18.77 -36.67 -6.01
C TYR A 293 -17.59 -36.94 -5.06
N SER A 294 -16.59 -36.06 -5.07
CA SER A 294 -15.62 -35.95 -4.00
C SER A 294 -15.65 -34.52 -3.47
N ILE A 295 -16.02 -34.40 -2.20
CA ILE A 295 -16.01 -33.16 -1.43
C ILE A 295 -14.55 -32.69 -1.33
N GLY A 296 -14.15 -31.86 -2.27
CA GLY A 296 -12.87 -31.19 -2.30
C GLY A 296 -12.91 -29.92 -1.46
N ALA A 297 -12.10 -29.89 -0.41
CA ALA A 297 -11.78 -28.68 0.34
C ALA A 297 -11.40 -27.54 -0.63
N PRO A 298 -11.93 -26.31 -0.45
CA PRO A 298 -11.62 -25.23 -1.37
C PRO A 298 -10.16 -24.81 -1.17
N ASN A 299 -9.37 -25.10 -2.22
CA ASN A 299 -8.04 -24.58 -2.43
C ASN A 299 -8.17 -23.11 -2.84
N THR A 300 -8.20 -22.19 -1.86
CA THR A 300 -8.37 -20.76 -2.12
C THR A 300 -7.06 -20.11 -2.55
N THR A 301 -7.01 -19.75 -3.82
CA THR A 301 -6.08 -18.80 -4.43
C THR A 301 -6.25 -17.44 -3.75
N PHE A 302 -5.22 -16.94 -3.07
CA PHE A 302 -5.27 -15.71 -2.27
C PHE A 302 -5.31 -14.45 -3.16
N GLY A 303 -6.38 -13.65 -3.01
CA GLY A 303 -6.53 -12.31 -3.59
C GLY A 303 -5.73 -11.22 -2.86
N THR A 304 -5.80 -9.99 -3.37
CA THR A 304 -4.99 -8.81 -3.00
C THR A 304 -5.18 -8.28 -1.57
N ASN A 305 -6.10 -8.85 -0.79
CA ASN A 305 -6.36 -8.49 0.62
C ASN A 305 -5.98 -9.65 1.55
N ASN A 306 -4.68 -9.85 1.80
CA ASN A 306 -4.10 -11.04 2.43
C ASN A 306 -4.51 -11.33 3.90
N HIS A 307 -5.37 -10.48 4.49
CA HIS A 307 -5.84 -10.62 5.87
C HIS A 307 -7.33 -10.92 5.99
N HIS A 308 -8.08 -10.86 4.88
CA HIS A 308 -9.48 -11.29 4.85
C HIS A 308 -9.55 -12.82 4.88
N LEU A 309 -10.45 -13.35 5.72
CA LEU A 309 -10.69 -14.78 5.82
C LEU A 309 -11.41 -15.32 4.57
N TYR A 310 -12.17 -14.45 3.91
CA TYR A 310 -12.94 -14.75 2.70
C TYR A 310 -12.64 -13.69 1.62
N PRO A 311 -11.79 -14.01 0.62
CA PRO A 311 -11.48 -13.07 -0.46
C PRO A 311 -12.66 -12.92 -1.43
N ASP A 312 -12.76 -11.73 -2.03
CA ASP A 312 -13.69 -11.40 -3.14
C ASP A 312 -15.18 -11.58 -2.86
N GLU A 313 -15.59 -11.67 -1.58
CA GLU A 313 -17.00 -11.72 -1.22
C GLU A 313 -17.72 -10.41 -1.51
N LEU A 314 -18.99 -10.53 -1.91
CA LEU A 314 -19.89 -9.41 -2.13
C LEU A 314 -20.94 -9.33 -1.01
N ASN A 315 -21.28 -8.12 -0.60
CA ASN A 315 -22.33 -7.89 0.39
C ASN A 315 -23.72 -7.92 -0.26
N VAL A 316 -24.16 -9.11 -0.62
CA VAL A 316 -25.45 -9.41 -1.26
C VAL A 316 -26.27 -10.36 -0.39
N SER A 317 -27.59 -10.34 -0.49
CA SER A 317 -28.50 -11.06 0.41
C SER A 317 -28.33 -12.59 0.43
N ASN A 318 -27.78 -13.18 -0.62
CA ASN A 318 -27.51 -14.62 -0.68
C ASN A 318 -26.22 -15.03 0.06
N ASN A 319 -25.37 -14.07 0.42
CA ASN A 319 -24.15 -14.31 1.18
C ASN A 319 -24.51 -14.39 2.67
N PRO A 320 -24.15 -15.47 3.40
CA PRO A 320 -24.38 -15.55 4.85
C PRO A 320 -23.68 -14.43 5.63
N HIS A 321 -22.64 -13.83 5.07
CA HIS A 321 -21.93 -12.69 5.65
C HIS A 321 -22.57 -11.34 5.29
N TYR A 322 -23.77 -11.33 4.68
CA TYR A 322 -24.52 -10.11 4.41
C TYR A 322 -24.73 -9.29 5.68
N ARG A 323 -24.48 -7.98 5.61
CA ARG A 323 -24.82 -7.03 6.68
C ARG A 323 -25.44 -5.77 6.09
N PRO A 324 -26.44 -5.18 6.77
CA PRO A 324 -26.93 -3.86 6.40
C PRO A 324 -25.82 -2.81 6.57
N LYS A 325 -25.93 -1.70 5.83
CA LYS A 325 -25.00 -0.57 5.90
C LYS A 325 -25.73 0.65 6.47
N PRO A 326 -25.86 0.76 7.81
CA PRO A 326 -26.58 1.86 8.43
C PRO A 326 -25.85 3.18 8.18
N VAL A 327 -26.58 4.17 7.66
CA VAL A 327 -26.12 5.54 7.45
C VAL A 327 -27.09 6.48 8.15
N SER A 328 -26.55 7.42 8.91
CA SER A 328 -27.34 8.46 9.60
C SER A 328 -26.64 9.81 9.50
N PHE A 329 -27.26 10.85 10.03
CA PHE A 329 -26.70 12.20 10.03
C PHE A 329 -26.76 12.79 11.44
N ASP A 330 -25.64 13.40 11.85
CA ASP A 330 -25.47 14.04 13.15
C ASP A 330 -25.12 15.52 12.92
N SER A 331 -26.08 16.40 13.20
CA SER A 331 -25.93 17.85 13.04
C SER A 331 -25.03 18.50 14.10
N SER A 332 -24.62 17.75 15.13
CA SER A 332 -23.67 18.24 16.14
C SER A 332 -22.21 18.16 15.69
N LEU A 333 -21.93 17.47 14.58
CA LEU A 333 -20.58 17.35 14.04
C LEU A 333 -20.08 18.70 13.48
N PRO A 334 -18.77 19.00 13.61
CA PRO A 334 -18.21 20.20 13.03
C PRO A 334 -18.36 20.24 11.49
N PRO A 335 -18.29 21.43 10.86
CA PRO A 335 -18.33 21.56 9.41
C PRO A 335 -17.25 20.71 8.73
N ASP A 336 -17.58 20.08 7.60
CA ASP A 336 -16.71 19.20 6.82
C ASP A 336 -16.13 18.02 7.62
N HIS A 337 -16.90 17.50 8.58
CA HIS A 337 -16.56 16.27 9.32
C HIS A 337 -17.57 15.15 9.09
N ILE A 338 -17.04 13.93 9.18
CA ILE A 338 -17.80 12.68 9.17
C ILE A 338 -17.57 11.92 10.48
N LYS A 339 -18.49 11.02 10.84
CA LYS A 339 -18.30 10.10 11.97
C LYS A 339 -18.27 8.67 11.49
N VAL A 340 -17.24 7.93 11.91
CA VAL A 340 -17.02 6.55 11.50
C VAL A 340 -16.96 5.66 12.74
N TYR A 341 -17.92 4.74 12.87
CA TYR A 341 -17.88 3.72 13.92
C TYR A 341 -16.95 2.59 13.54
N SER A 342 -15.99 2.25 14.41
CA SER A 342 -15.05 1.16 14.18
C SER A 342 -15.75 -0.19 14.19
N ARG A 343 -15.37 -1.06 13.24
CA ARG A 343 -15.68 -2.51 13.26
C ARG A 343 -14.44 -3.33 13.67
N THR A 344 -13.36 -2.64 14.02
CA THR A 344 -12.07 -3.25 14.34
C THR A 344 -11.84 -3.28 15.84
N LEU A 345 -11.42 -4.44 16.33
CA LEU A 345 -11.05 -4.71 17.71
C LEU A 345 -9.54 -4.88 17.82
N PHE A 346 -8.95 -4.29 18.85
CA PHE A 346 -7.60 -4.60 19.29
C PHE A 346 -7.66 -5.72 20.32
N ILE A 347 -6.89 -6.79 20.10
CA ILE A 347 -6.78 -7.91 21.03
C ILE A 347 -5.34 -8.00 21.52
N GLY A 348 -5.11 -7.66 22.78
CA GLY A 348 -3.81 -7.80 23.44
C GLY A 348 -3.68 -9.11 24.20
N GLY A 349 -2.45 -9.51 24.52
CA GLY A 349 -2.18 -10.73 25.30
C GLY A 349 -2.31 -12.02 24.48
N VAL A 350 -2.18 -11.95 23.16
CA VAL A 350 -2.30 -13.11 22.27
C VAL A 350 -1.14 -14.08 22.53
N PRO A 351 -1.42 -15.34 22.91
CA PRO A 351 -0.40 -16.37 23.08
C PRO A 351 0.36 -16.68 21.78
N LEU A 352 1.66 -16.99 21.88
CA LEU A 352 2.53 -17.22 20.71
C LEU A 352 2.10 -18.42 19.82
N ASN A 353 1.39 -19.37 20.42
CA ASN A 353 0.86 -20.54 19.72
C ASN A 353 -0.44 -20.23 18.97
N MET A 354 -1.19 -19.22 19.39
CA MET A 354 -2.44 -18.81 18.76
C MET A 354 -2.19 -18.24 17.35
N LYS A 355 -3.12 -18.50 16.43
CA LYS A 355 -3.12 -18.04 15.04
C LYS A 355 -4.37 -17.23 14.74
N GLU A 356 -4.41 -16.66 13.54
CA GLU A 356 -5.50 -15.87 13.01
C GLU A 356 -6.84 -16.64 13.08
N TRP A 357 -6.84 -17.90 12.65
CA TRP A 357 -8.01 -18.78 12.71
C TRP A 357 -8.44 -19.12 14.14
N ASP A 358 -7.51 -19.24 15.09
CA ASP A 358 -7.85 -19.50 16.49
C ASP A 358 -8.59 -18.30 17.09
N LEU A 359 -8.14 -17.07 16.77
CA LEU A 359 -8.83 -15.84 17.18
C LEU A 359 -10.23 -15.77 16.56
N ALA A 360 -10.36 -16.09 15.26
CA ALA A 360 -11.67 -16.14 14.61
C ALA A 360 -12.61 -17.17 15.26
N ASN A 361 -12.13 -18.38 15.53
CA ASN A 361 -12.91 -19.44 16.17
C ASN A 361 -13.36 -19.08 17.59
N VAL A 362 -12.47 -18.47 18.37
CA VAL A 362 -12.77 -18.04 19.75
C VAL A 362 -13.81 -16.91 19.78
N LEU A 363 -13.85 -16.06 18.76
CA LEU A 363 -14.81 -14.95 18.66
C LEU A 363 -16.13 -15.33 17.98
N ARG A 364 -16.15 -16.45 17.23
CA ARG A 364 -17.30 -16.93 16.47
C ARG A 364 -18.64 -16.94 17.22
N PRO A 365 -18.71 -17.29 18.53
CA PRO A 365 -19.97 -17.23 19.27
C PRO A 365 -20.55 -15.82 19.45
N PHE A 366 -19.73 -14.78 19.27
CA PHE A 366 -20.08 -13.38 19.52
C PHE A 366 -20.13 -12.55 18.23
N ALA A 367 -19.30 -12.89 17.24
CA ALA A 367 -19.22 -12.15 15.98
C ALA A 367 -18.62 -13.01 14.86
N GLU A 368 -19.06 -12.75 13.63
CA GLU A 368 -18.38 -13.29 12.45
C GLU A 368 -17.19 -12.41 12.08
N VAL A 369 -16.01 -13.02 11.97
CA VAL A 369 -14.75 -12.31 11.73
C VAL A 369 -14.52 -12.16 10.22
N GLN A 370 -14.25 -10.93 9.79
CA GLN A 370 -13.96 -10.61 8.39
C GLN A 370 -12.45 -10.70 8.10
N SER A 371 -11.61 -10.13 8.98
CA SER A 371 -10.15 -10.14 8.80
C SER A 371 -9.39 -10.11 10.11
N VAL A 372 -8.17 -10.66 10.09
CA VAL A 372 -7.26 -10.69 11.24
C VAL A 372 -5.85 -10.28 10.81
N ILE A 373 -5.28 -9.31 11.51
CA ILE A 373 -3.88 -8.90 11.40
C ILE A 373 -3.19 -9.23 12.72
N LEU A 374 -2.50 -10.36 12.77
CA LEU A 374 -1.80 -10.84 13.97
C LEU A 374 -0.34 -10.39 13.98
N ASN A 375 0.09 -9.77 15.07
CA ASN A 375 1.50 -9.53 15.36
C ASN A 375 1.92 -10.37 16.57
N ASN A 376 2.44 -11.56 16.27
CA ASN A 376 2.79 -12.53 17.30
C ASN A 376 3.97 -12.07 18.19
N SER A 377 4.97 -11.38 17.63
CA SER A 377 6.11 -10.89 18.41
C SER A 377 5.70 -9.81 19.42
N ARG A 378 4.71 -8.99 19.07
CA ARG A 378 4.13 -7.97 19.94
C ARG A 378 2.89 -8.44 20.71
N LYS A 379 2.55 -9.73 20.64
CA LYS A 379 1.44 -10.38 21.36
C LYS A 379 0.10 -9.63 21.23
N HIS A 380 -0.21 -9.13 20.04
CA HIS A 380 -1.51 -8.51 19.78
C HIS A 380 -2.00 -8.77 18.36
N ALA A 381 -3.30 -8.62 18.17
CA ALA A 381 -3.95 -8.68 16.87
C ALA A 381 -4.92 -7.51 16.69
N PHE A 382 -5.16 -7.15 15.44
CA PHE A 382 -6.34 -6.38 15.05
C PHE A 382 -7.32 -7.33 14.37
N VAL A 383 -8.55 -7.38 14.86
CA VAL A 383 -9.61 -8.25 14.35
C VAL A 383 -10.76 -7.39 13.87
N LYS A 384 -11.11 -7.47 12.60
CA LYS A 384 -12.24 -6.78 12.01
C LYS A 384 -13.41 -7.74 11.86
N VAL A 385 -14.59 -7.34 12.32
CA VAL A 385 -15.83 -8.10 12.19
C VAL A 385 -16.76 -7.44 11.17
N TYR A 386 -17.77 -8.16 10.68
CA TYR A 386 -18.59 -7.70 9.56
C TYR A 386 -19.50 -6.50 9.88
N SER A 387 -19.92 -6.29 11.14
CA SER A 387 -20.75 -5.15 11.55
C SER A 387 -20.32 -4.50 12.87
N ARG A 388 -20.74 -3.25 13.10
CA ARG A 388 -20.53 -2.55 14.37
C ARG A 388 -21.19 -3.26 15.55
N HIS A 389 -22.42 -3.74 15.34
CA HIS A 389 -23.17 -4.44 16.39
C HIS A 389 -22.44 -5.70 16.89
N GLU A 390 -21.86 -6.47 15.97
CA GLU A 390 -21.02 -7.63 16.30
C GLU A 390 -19.77 -7.22 17.10
N ALA A 391 -19.13 -6.10 16.75
CA ALA A 391 -17.96 -5.62 17.48
C ALA A 391 -18.30 -5.22 18.93
N GLU A 392 -19.45 -4.58 19.12
CA GLU A 392 -19.99 -4.25 20.45
C GLU A 392 -20.35 -5.52 21.24
N ASN A 393 -20.95 -6.52 20.60
CA ASN A 393 -21.29 -7.79 21.23
C ASN A 393 -20.03 -8.51 21.75
N VAL A 394 -18.93 -8.51 20.98
CA VAL A 394 -17.65 -9.04 21.44
C VAL A 394 -17.17 -8.26 22.67
N LEU A 395 -17.10 -6.94 22.62
CA LEU A 395 -16.63 -6.15 23.78
C LEU A 395 -17.51 -6.32 25.02
N GLN A 396 -18.81 -6.51 24.82
CA GLN A 396 -19.75 -6.67 25.90
C GLN A 396 -19.65 -8.07 26.53
N ASN A 397 -19.41 -9.13 25.76
CA ASN A 397 -19.65 -10.50 26.23
C ASN A 397 -18.43 -11.43 26.18
N PHE A 398 -17.43 -11.13 25.36
CA PHE A 398 -16.25 -11.97 25.23
C PHE A 398 -15.35 -11.91 26.46
N ASN A 399 -14.93 -13.10 26.94
CA ASN A 399 -13.94 -13.27 28.01
C ASN A 399 -14.26 -12.48 29.30
N LYS A 400 -15.54 -12.36 29.64
CA LYS A 400 -16.02 -11.71 30.88
C LYS A 400 -15.52 -12.38 32.15
N ASP A 401 -15.37 -13.69 32.10
CA ASP A 401 -14.83 -14.55 33.15
C ASP A 401 -13.29 -14.48 33.24
N GLY A 402 -12.62 -13.89 32.25
CA GLY A 402 -11.17 -13.77 32.22
C GLY A 402 -10.45 -15.11 32.05
N ALA A 403 -11.13 -16.14 31.53
CA ALA A 403 -10.56 -17.47 31.33
C ALA A 403 -9.42 -17.48 30.31
N LEU A 404 -9.46 -16.58 29.33
CA LEU A 404 -8.41 -16.40 28.33
C LEU A 404 -7.54 -15.19 28.67
N PRO A 405 -6.24 -15.20 28.32
CA PRO A 405 -5.34 -14.04 28.53
C PRO A 405 -5.62 -12.88 27.56
N LEU A 406 -6.68 -12.99 26.73
CA LEU A 406 -7.01 -12.06 25.67
C LEU A 406 -7.72 -10.82 26.22
N ARG A 407 -7.21 -9.65 25.88
CA ARG A 407 -7.77 -8.36 26.28
C ARG A 407 -8.30 -7.63 25.06
N THR A 408 -9.62 -7.50 24.97
CA THR A 408 -10.28 -6.87 23.83
C THR A 408 -10.57 -5.40 24.12
N ARG A 409 -10.27 -4.52 23.16
CA ARG A 409 -10.54 -3.08 23.18
C ARG A 409 -10.90 -2.61 21.77
N TRP A 410 -11.39 -1.38 21.64
CA TRP A 410 -11.55 -0.76 20.33
C TRP A 410 -10.20 -0.61 19.61
N GLY A 411 -10.20 -0.98 18.33
CA GLY A 411 -9.12 -0.72 17.38
C GLY A 411 -9.56 0.29 16.32
N VAL A 412 -8.63 0.68 15.45
CA VAL A 412 -8.89 1.63 14.35
C VAL A 412 -8.45 1.01 13.04
N GLY A 413 -9.42 0.65 12.19
CA GLY A 413 -9.18 0.14 10.84
C GLY A 413 -9.19 1.21 9.74
N PHE A 414 -9.86 2.36 9.98
CA PHE A 414 -10.02 3.44 8.99
C PHE A 414 -9.76 4.82 9.57
N GLY A 415 -9.16 5.70 8.78
CA GLY A 415 -8.92 7.11 9.12
C GLY A 415 -7.73 7.37 10.07
N PRO A 416 -7.43 8.64 10.36
CA PRO A 416 -6.33 9.04 11.25
C PRO A 416 -6.53 8.54 12.69
N ARG A 417 -5.45 8.07 13.34
CA ARG A 417 -5.52 7.54 14.72
C ARG A 417 -5.85 8.61 15.76
N ASP A 418 -5.41 9.84 15.50
CA ASP A 418 -5.58 11.00 16.37
C ASP A 418 -7.02 11.54 16.36
N CYS A 419 -7.83 11.14 15.38
CA CYS A 419 -9.27 11.45 15.33
C CYS A 419 -10.14 10.43 16.08
N CYS A 420 -9.55 9.34 16.59
CA CYS A 420 -10.30 8.24 17.18
C CYS A 420 -10.49 8.41 18.69
N ASP A 421 -11.73 8.26 19.13
CA ASP A 421 -12.09 8.00 20.51
C ASP A 421 -12.02 6.47 20.76
N TYR A 422 -10.98 6.01 21.45
CA TYR A 422 -10.78 4.60 21.79
C TYR A 422 -11.68 4.10 22.93
N GLN A 423 -12.36 4.98 23.64
CA GLN A 423 -13.32 4.59 24.67
C GLN A 423 -14.65 4.17 24.02
N HIS A 424 -15.13 4.95 23.07
CA HIS A 424 -16.40 4.70 22.39
C HIS A 424 -16.26 3.99 21.03
N GLY A 425 -15.05 3.93 20.49
CA GLY A 425 -14.73 3.20 19.27
C GLY A 425 -15.22 3.88 18.00
N TYR A 426 -15.19 5.21 17.92
CA TYR A 426 -15.51 5.93 16.69
C TYR A 426 -14.48 7.04 16.43
N SER A 427 -14.43 7.51 15.20
CA SER A 427 -13.59 8.64 14.80
C SER A 427 -14.44 9.76 14.22
N ILE A 428 -14.15 11.00 14.61
CA ILE A 428 -14.70 12.20 13.97
C ILE A 428 -13.62 12.77 13.07
N ILE A 429 -13.78 12.61 11.75
CA ILE A 429 -12.70 12.81 10.78
C ILE A 429 -13.00 14.03 9.91
N PRO A 430 -12.10 15.04 9.87
CA PRO A 430 -12.19 16.11 8.89
C PRO A 430 -12.01 15.57 7.46
N MET A 431 -12.92 15.91 6.55
CA MET A 431 -12.93 15.42 5.16
C MET A 431 -11.64 15.79 4.39
N HIS A 432 -10.99 16.91 4.73
CA HIS A 432 -9.72 17.31 4.11
C HIS A 432 -8.54 16.40 4.47
N ARG A 433 -8.65 15.60 5.55
CA ARG A 433 -7.62 14.63 5.96
C ARG A 433 -7.82 13.25 5.36
N LEU A 434 -8.98 13.00 4.75
CA LEU A 434 -9.21 11.78 3.99
C LEU A 434 -8.49 11.89 2.65
N THR A 435 -7.75 10.84 2.29
CA THR A 435 -7.20 10.74 0.94
C THR A 435 -8.30 10.41 -0.06
N ASP A 436 -8.03 10.53 -1.36
CA ASP A 436 -9.02 10.18 -2.38
C ASP A 436 -9.39 8.70 -2.35
N ALA A 437 -8.44 7.83 -1.96
CA ALA A 437 -8.70 6.42 -1.71
C ALA A 437 -9.65 6.22 -0.51
N ASP A 438 -9.43 6.92 0.61
CA ASP A 438 -10.32 6.83 1.77
C ASP A 438 -11.75 7.29 1.42
N LYS A 439 -11.88 8.36 0.62
CA LYS A 439 -13.18 8.84 0.14
C LYS A 439 -13.86 7.82 -0.77
N LYS A 440 -13.12 7.22 -1.70
CA LYS A 440 -13.61 6.15 -2.59
C LYS A 440 -14.12 4.96 -1.78
N TRP A 441 -13.32 4.43 -0.86
CA TRP A 441 -13.72 3.30 -0.02
C TRP A 441 -14.93 3.61 0.86
N SER A 442 -15.01 4.83 1.40
CA SER A 442 -16.18 5.25 2.18
C SER A 442 -17.48 5.13 1.41
N VAL A 443 -17.47 5.34 0.09
CA VAL A 443 -18.68 5.27 -0.73
C VAL A 443 -18.91 3.89 -1.37
N SER A 444 -17.86 3.17 -1.74
CA SER A 444 -17.95 1.96 -2.57
C SER A 444 -17.72 0.64 -1.82
N ALA A 445 -17.46 0.66 -0.51
CA ALA A 445 -17.17 -0.56 0.25
C ALA A 445 -18.35 -1.57 0.25
N GLN A 446 -17.99 -2.86 0.28
CA GLN A 446 -18.93 -3.96 0.42
C GLN A 446 -19.54 -3.96 1.82
N TRP A 447 -18.71 -3.94 2.88
CA TRP A 447 -19.15 -3.77 4.27
C TRP A 447 -18.75 -2.39 4.82
N GLY A 448 -19.64 -1.82 5.63
CA GLY A 448 -19.55 -0.43 6.07
C GLY A 448 -19.64 0.57 4.93
N GLY A 449 -19.24 1.81 5.18
CA GLY A 449 -19.37 2.90 4.22
C GLY A 449 -20.83 3.37 4.05
N THR A 450 -21.06 4.17 3.01
CA THR A 450 -22.29 4.94 2.81
C THR A 450 -23.25 4.36 1.77
N SER A 451 -22.95 3.16 1.24
CA SER A 451 -23.74 2.52 0.18
C SER A 451 -23.93 3.40 -1.07
N GLY A 452 -22.87 4.10 -1.49
CA GLY A 452 -22.88 4.96 -2.67
C GLY A 452 -23.32 6.40 -2.41
N GLN A 453 -23.80 6.75 -1.21
CA GLN A 453 -24.11 8.14 -0.89
C GLN A 453 -22.84 8.98 -0.79
N PRO A 454 -22.81 10.21 -1.31
CA PRO A 454 -21.63 11.07 -1.23
C PRO A 454 -21.31 11.45 0.22
N LEU A 455 -20.02 11.68 0.49
CA LEU A 455 -19.59 12.21 1.78
C LEU A 455 -20.00 13.67 1.91
N VAL A 456 -20.82 13.96 2.92
CA VAL A 456 -21.25 15.30 3.28
C VAL A 456 -21.05 15.51 4.77
N THR A 457 -20.97 16.77 5.19
CA THR A 457 -20.91 17.16 6.61
C THR A 457 -22.02 16.48 7.41
N GLY A 458 -21.66 15.91 8.55
CA GLY A 458 -22.64 15.29 9.45
C GLY A 458 -22.90 13.81 9.18
N ILE A 459 -22.43 13.23 8.08
CA ILE A 459 -22.72 11.82 7.76
C ILE A 459 -22.04 10.87 8.76
N VAL A 460 -22.77 9.84 9.16
CA VAL A 460 -22.36 8.82 10.14
C VAL A 460 -22.55 7.43 9.55
N PHE A 461 -21.51 6.61 9.59
CA PHE A 461 -21.54 5.25 9.03
C PHE A 461 -20.52 4.33 9.72
N GLU A 462 -20.59 3.04 9.43
CA GLU A 462 -19.64 2.04 9.94
C GLU A 462 -18.35 1.99 9.09
N GLU A 463 -17.23 1.61 9.70
CA GLU A 463 -15.92 1.50 9.07
C GLU A 463 -15.99 0.82 7.69
N PRO A 464 -15.60 1.51 6.59
CA PRO A 464 -15.59 0.91 5.27
C PRO A 464 -14.45 -0.11 5.14
N ASP A 465 -14.60 -1.06 4.22
CA ASP A 465 -13.49 -1.91 3.80
C ASP A 465 -12.43 -1.10 3.04
N ILE A 466 -11.17 -1.42 3.27
CA ILE A 466 -10.03 -0.82 2.57
C ILE A 466 -9.39 -1.87 1.68
N ILE A 467 -9.01 -1.49 0.46
CA ILE A 467 -8.35 -2.39 -0.49
C ILE A 467 -6.89 -1.97 -0.63
N VAL A 468 -5.98 -2.87 -0.25
CA VAL A 468 -4.54 -2.58 -0.34
C VAL A 468 -4.13 -2.54 -1.81
N GLY A 469 -3.60 -1.39 -2.25
CA GLY A 469 -3.08 -1.20 -3.62
C GLY A 469 -3.82 -0.15 -4.45
N GLU A 470 -5.01 0.30 -4.04
CA GLU A 470 -5.75 1.36 -4.77
C GLU A 470 -5.38 2.79 -4.38
N GLY A 471 -4.53 2.97 -3.36
CA GLY A 471 -4.04 4.28 -2.94
C GLY A 471 -3.48 4.30 -1.52
N VAL A 472 -2.98 5.46 -1.08
CA VAL A 472 -2.45 5.67 0.27
C VAL A 472 -3.60 6.04 1.21
N SER A 473 -3.76 5.33 2.33
CA SER A 473 -4.75 5.67 3.36
C SER A 473 -4.23 6.74 4.32
N SER A 474 -5.09 7.65 4.76
CA SER A 474 -4.81 8.63 5.83
C SER A 474 -4.38 7.95 7.14
N LYS A 475 -4.84 6.73 7.39
CA LYS A 475 -4.42 5.90 8.52
C LYS A 475 -2.92 5.59 8.49
N ALA A 476 -2.33 5.43 7.31
CA ALA A 476 -0.91 5.19 7.12
C ALA A 476 -0.09 6.49 7.21
N ILE A 477 -0.66 7.62 6.75
CA ILE A 477 -0.03 8.94 6.82
C ILE A 477 0.08 9.42 8.28
N SER A 478 -1.00 9.29 9.06
CA SER A 478 -1.03 9.63 10.50
C SER A 478 0.05 8.89 11.30
N GLN A 479 0.42 7.65 10.89
CA GLN A 479 1.50 6.90 11.54
C GLN A 479 2.91 7.45 11.27
N LYS A 480 3.13 8.11 10.12
CA LYS A 480 4.45 8.69 9.79
C LYS A 480 4.76 9.97 10.55
N ASN A 481 3.73 10.73 10.92
CA ASN A 481 3.88 12.03 11.59
C ASN A 481 3.94 11.91 13.13
N ALA A 482 3.68 10.72 13.68
CA ALA A 482 3.67 10.45 15.12
C ALA A 482 4.96 9.80 15.64
N ASN A 483 5.97 9.62 14.77
CA ASN A 483 7.26 9.01 15.11
C ASN A 483 8.41 10.00 14.98
#